data_AF-T1C3Q9-F1
#
_entry.id   AF-T1C3Q9-F1
#
_cell.length_a   1.000
_cell.length_b   1.000
_cell.length_c   1.000
_cell.angle_alpha   90.00
_cell.angle_beta   90.00
_cell.angle_gamma   90.00
#
_symmetry.space_group_name_H-M   'P 1'
#
loop_
_entity.id
_entity.type
_entity.pdbx_description
1 polymer ?
#
loop_
_entity_poly.entity_id
_entity_poly.type
_entity_poly.pdbx_seq_one_letter_code
_entity_poly.pdbx_strand_id
1 'polypeptide(L)'
;RHNLIVGGEIAAYLVRMERSPEGQELRRIYDLPLTRSRTPLFQMTWLVMHEITSASPFDGLTPPEGAASATWGPDAVIVVSFTGHDLSFSQTVYARHVYRFEDLRWNRYFANVTERLPDGRWRVDYSRFDELLE
;
A
#
# COMPACT_ATOMS: atom_id res chain seq x y z
N ARG A 1 -7.58 18.01 5.66
CA ARG A 1 -8.82 18.27 4.89
C ARG A 1 -9.92 17.46 5.56
N HIS A 2 -11.11 18.02 5.84
CA HIS A 2 -12.25 17.26 6.37
C HIS A 2 -13.07 16.67 5.22
N ASN A 3 -12.41 15.97 4.30
CA ASN A 3 -13.07 15.43 3.12
C ASN A 3 -13.54 14.02 3.43
N LEU A 4 -14.80 13.78 3.14
CA LEU A 4 -15.46 12.51 3.37
C LEU A 4 -15.57 11.80 2.02
N ILE A 5 -14.83 10.70 1.89
CA ILE A 5 -14.80 9.90 0.67
C ILE A 5 -15.64 8.65 0.88
N VAL A 6 -16.65 8.45 0.04
CA VAL A 6 -17.54 7.29 0.08
C VAL A 6 -17.16 6.26 -0.99
N GLY A 7 -17.42 4.99 -0.69
CA GLY A 7 -17.13 3.89 -1.61
C GLY A 7 -15.65 3.83 -2.00
N GLY A 8 -14.76 4.02 -1.03
CA GLY A 8 -13.32 3.99 -1.26
C GLY A 8 -12.87 2.58 -1.64
N GLU A 9 -12.18 2.47 -2.77
CA GLU A 9 -11.53 1.24 -3.23
C GLU A 9 -10.02 1.49 -3.33
N ILE A 10 -9.24 0.53 -2.85
CA ILE A 10 -7.80 0.55 -2.95
C ILE A 10 -7.31 -0.76 -3.56
N ALA A 11 -6.30 -0.65 -4.43
CA ALA A 11 -5.65 -1.78 -5.05
C ALA A 11 -4.13 -1.61 -4.98
N ALA A 12 -3.42 -2.73 -4.90
CA ALA A 12 -1.97 -2.78 -4.90
C ALA A 12 -1.50 -3.81 -5.93
N TYR A 13 -0.38 -3.48 -6.58
CA TYR A 13 0.19 -4.29 -7.65
C TYR A 13 1.71 -4.32 -7.53
N LEU A 14 2.32 -5.49 -7.67
CA LEU A 14 3.74 -5.59 -8.00
C LEU A 14 3.88 -5.43 -9.51
N VAL A 15 4.76 -4.53 -9.94
CA VAL A 15 5.08 -4.34 -11.35
C VAL A 15 6.56 -4.52 -11.55
N ARG A 16 6.96 -5.43 -12.45
CA ARG A 16 8.38 -5.74 -12.73
C ARG A 16 8.64 -6.03 -14.19
N MET A 17 9.91 -5.96 -14.60
CA MET A 17 10.36 -6.50 -15.88
C MET A 17 10.61 -8.00 -15.77
N GLU A 18 10.17 -8.73 -16.78
CA GLU A 18 10.49 -10.14 -16.95
C GLU A 18 10.97 -10.43 -18.36
N ARG A 19 11.94 -11.34 -18.48
CA ARG A 19 12.35 -11.87 -19.76
C ARG A 19 11.56 -13.14 -20.06
N SER A 20 10.85 -13.17 -21.18
CA SER A 20 10.13 -14.34 -21.66
C SER A 20 11.13 -15.43 -22.14
N PRO A 21 10.71 -16.71 -22.22
CA PRO A 21 11.54 -17.78 -22.78
C PRO A 21 12.04 -17.49 -24.19
N GLU A 22 11.29 -16.72 -24.97
CA GLU A 22 11.61 -16.29 -26.34
C GLU A 22 12.59 -15.10 -26.38
N GLY A 23 13.05 -14.62 -25.22
CA GLY A 23 14.05 -13.56 -25.08
C GLY A 23 13.49 -12.13 -25.12
N GLN A 24 12.17 -11.95 -25.06
CA GLN A 24 11.54 -10.62 -25.03
C GLN A 24 11.45 -10.08 -23.60
N GLU A 25 11.69 -8.79 -23.41
CA GLU A 25 11.48 -8.11 -22.13
C GLU A 25 10.07 -7.52 -22.07
N LEU A 26 9.33 -7.90 -21.02
CA LEU A 26 7.92 -7.56 -20.86
C LEU A 26 7.67 -7.03 -19.45
N ARG A 27 6.91 -5.94 -19.36
CA ARG A 27 6.39 -5.45 -18.09
C ARG A 27 5.26 -6.35 -17.63
N ARG A 28 5.42 -7.01 -16.49
CA ARG A 28 4.38 -7.83 -15.85
C ARG A 28 3.81 -7.10 -14.65
N ILE A 29 2.50 -7.28 -14.47
CA ILE A 29 1.73 -6.72 -13.35
C ILE A 29 1.13 -7.91 -12.61
N TYR A 30 1.37 -7.97 -11.30
CA TYR A 30 0.82 -8.96 -10.40
C TYR A 30 -0.07 -8.27 -9.39
N ASP A 31 -1.31 -8.72 -9.27
CA ASP A 31 -2.21 -8.25 -8.23
C ASP A 31 -1.65 -8.65 -6.85
N LEU A 32 -1.74 -7.75 -5.88
CA LEU A 32 -1.45 -8.01 -4.48
C LEU A 32 -2.78 -8.01 -3.71
N PRO A 33 -3.43 -9.17 -3.52
CA PRO A 33 -4.69 -9.25 -2.80
C PRO A 33 -4.60 -8.63 -1.41
N LEU A 34 -5.46 -7.66 -1.13
CA LEU A 34 -5.48 -6.96 0.15
C LEU A 34 -6.46 -7.63 1.10
N THR A 35 -6.11 -7.68 2.40
CA THR A 35 -7.02 -8.18 3.46
C THR A 35 -8.34 -7.41 3.47
N ARG A 36 -8.27 -6.11 3.16
CA ARG A 36 -9.41 -5.25 2.91
C ARG A 36 -9.05 -4.25 1.80
N SER A 37 -9.75 -4.35 0.67
CA SER A 37 -9.60 -3.47 -0.49
C SER A 37 -10.70 -2.41 -0.62
N ARG A 38 -11.72 -2.44 0.26
CA ARG A 38 -12.86 -1.52 0.20
C ARG A 38 -13.20 -0.94 1.57
N THR A 39 -13.65 0.31 1.55
CA THR A 39 -14.21 0.98 2.72
C THR A 39 -15.46 1.77 2.30
N PRO A 40 -16.61 1.59 2.98
CA PRO A 40 -17.80 2.37 2.65
C PRO A 40 -17.57 3.87 2.90
N LEU A 41 -16.67 4.19 3.83
CA LEU A 41 -16.36 5.53 4.29
C LEU A 41 -14.85 5.64 4.58
N PHE A 42 -14.20 6.66 4.04
CA PHE A 42 -12.82 7.04 4.35
C PHE A 42 -12.78 8.49 4.83
N GLN A 43 -12.27 8.70 6.04
CA GLN A 43 -12.27 10.00 6.72
C GLN A 43 -10.94 10.37 7.40
N MET A 44 -10.13 9.40 7.82
CA MET A 44 -8.99 9.64 8.73
C MET A 44 -7.72 8.94 8.23
N THR A 45 -7.63 7.63 8.47
CA THR A 45 -6.50 6.78 8.08
C THR A 45 -6.99 5.38 7.73
N TRP A 46 -6.21 4.63 6.97
CA TRP A 46 -6.49 3.25 6.61
C TRP A 46 -5.17 2.48 6.50
N LEU A 47 -4.96 1.54 7.42
CA LEU A 47 -3.89 0.55 7.30
C LEU A 47 -4.28 -0.52 6.27
N VAL A 48 -3.51 -0.59 5.20
CA VAL A 48 -3.72 -1.49 4.07
C VAL A 48 -2.69 -2.60 4.15
N MET A 49 -3.14 -3.85 4.05
CA MET A 49 -2.28 -5.01 4.26
C MET A 49 -2.46 -6.02 3.12
N HIS A 50 -1.34 -6.47 2.57
CA HIS A 50 -1.26 -7.67 1.73
C HIS A 50 -0.64 -8.79 2.58
N GLU A 51 -1.33 -9.91 2.71
CA GLU A 51 -0.78 -11.08 3.42
C GLU A 51 0.14 -11.86 2.48
N ILE A 52 1.38 -12.09 2.93
CA ILE A 52 2.36 -12.88 2.20
C ILE A 52 2.09 -14.36 2.47
N THR A 53 1.26 -14.96 1.63
CA THR A 53 0.99 -16.40 1.59
C THR A 53 1.89 -17.09 0.56
N SER A 54 1.83 -18.42 0.46
CA SER A 54 2.58 -19.19 -0.56
C SER A 54 2.20 -18.85 -2.01
N ALA A 55 1.06 -18.21 -2.24
CA ALA A 55 0.64 -17.73 -3.56
C ALA A 55 1.07 -16.27 -3.83
N SER A 56 1.59 -15.57 -2.82
CA SER A 56 2.05 -14.19 -2.96
C SER A 56 3.29 -14.15 -3.86
N PRO A 57 3.43 -13.12 -4.73
CA PRO A 57 4.70 -12.90 -5.43
C PRO A 57 5.86 -12.57 -4.46
N PHE A 58 5.54 -12.36 -3.18
CA PHE A 58 6.47 -12.09 -2.09
C PHE A 58 6.80 -13.31 -1.23
N ASP A 59 6.30 -14.49 -1.59
CA ASP A 59 6.62 -15.72 -0.88
C ASP A 59 8.13 -16.01 -0.89
N GLY A 60 8.62 -16.56 0.22
CA GLY A 60 10.03 -16.94 0.38
C GLY A 60 11.03 -15.76 0.46
N LEU A 61 10.57 -14.52 0.38
CA LEU A 61 11.44 -13.38 0.62
C LEU A 61 11.89 -13.34 2.07
N THR A 62 13.20 -13.20 2.24
CA THR A 62 13.81 -12.96 3.54
C THR A 62 14.66 -11.70 3.46
N PRO A 63 14.71 -10.87 4.53
CA PRO A 63 15.71 -9.81 4.65
C PRO A 63 17.11 -10.42 4.50
N PRO A 64 18.05 -9.76 3.79
CA PRO A 64 18.30 -8.33 3.88
C PRO A 64 17.89 -7.56 2.62
N GLU A 65 17.88 -6.23 2.74
CA GLU A 65 17.44 -5.21 1.78
C GLU A 65 17.98 -5.36 0.33
N GLY A 66 18.99 -6.20 0.09
CA GLY A 66 19.48 -6.54 -1.26
C GLY A 66 18.86 -7.77 -1.94
N ALA A 67 18.23 -8.69 -1.20
CA ALA A 67 17.70 -9.94 -1.75
C ALA A 67 16.44 -9.71 -2.61
N ALA A 68 15.60 -8.73 -2.25
CA ALA A 68 14.38 -8.41 -2.98
C ALA A 68 14.65 -7.85 -4.37
N SER A 69 15.55 -6.86 -4.50
CA SER A 69 15.96 -6.31 -5.81
C SER A 69 16.65 -7.37 -6.67
N ALA A 70 17.46 -8.25 -6.07
CA ALA A 70 18.05 -9.38 -6.80
C ALA A 70 17.00 -10.38 -7.30
N THR A 71 15.90 -10.56 -6.57
CA THR A 71 14.82 -11.52 -6.94
C THR A 71 13.91 -10.97 -8.04
N TRP A 72 13.65 -9.67 -8.08
CA TRP A 72 12.66 -9.08 -8.99
C TRP A 72 13.20 -8.09 -10.01
N GLY A 73 14.49 -7.80 -9.93
CA GLY A 73 15.16 -6.82 -10.75
C GLY A 73 15.07 -5.40 -10.19
N PRO A 74 15.93 -4.50 -10.69
CA PRO A 74 16.02 -3.11 -10.23
C PRO A 74 14.80 -2.26 -10.61
N ASP A 75 14.03 -2.67 -11.63
CA ASP A 75 12.87 -1.90 -12.12
C ASP A 75 11.55 -2.25 -11.42
N ALA A 76 11.61 -3.15 -10.44
CA ALA A 76 10.42 -3.63 -9.78
C ALA A 76 9.91 -2.65 -8.70
N VAL A 77 8.60 -2.42 -8.72
CA VAL A 77 7.93 -1.41 -7.90
C VAL A 77 6.57 -1.92 -7.42
N ILE A 78 6.12 -1.42 -6.29
CA ILE A 78 4.75 -1.61 -5.81
C ILE A 78 3.95 -0.36 -6.15
N VAL A 79 2.89 -0.53 -6.94
CA VAL A 79 1.95 0.55 -7.27
C VAL A 79 0.71 0.38 -6.41
N VAL A 80 0.35 1.45 -5.69
CA VAL A 80 -0.90 1.51 -4.92
C VAL A 80 -1.80 2.57 -5.54
N SER A 81 -3.06 2.23 -5.80
CA SER A 81 -4.07 3.14 -6.31
C SER A 81 -5.27 3.18 -5.39
N PHE A 82 -5.86 4.37 -5.23
CA PHE A 82 -7.07 4.61 -4.47
C PHE A 82 -8.06 5.38 -5.33
N THR A 83 -9.33 5.01 -5.26
CA THR A 83 -10.45 5.70 -5.89
C THR A 83 -11.61 5.82 -4.91
N GLY A 84 -12.42 6.86 -5.03
CA GLY A 84 -13.64 7.02 -4.26
C GLY A 84 -14.37 8.30 -4.61
N HIS A 85 -15.57 8.50 -4.09
CA HIS A 85 -16.37 9.70 -4.36
C HIS A 85 -16.25 10.70 -3.20
N ASP A 86 -15.68 11.88 -3.46
CA ASP A 86 -15.54 12.96 -2.48
C ASP A 86 -16.83 13.77 -2.41
N LEU A 87 -17.52 13.73 -1.26
CA LEU A 87 -18.78 14.43 -1.07
C LEU A 87 -18.64 15.95 -1.06
N SER A 88 -17.47 16.48 -0.71
CA SER A 88 -17.22 17.92 -0.60
C SER A 88 -17.27 18.60 -1.96
N PHE A 89 -16.84 17.89 -3.00
CA PHE A 89 -16.78 18.37 -4.38
C PHE A 89 -17.73 17.59 -5.30
N SER A 90 -18.45 16.60 -4.76
CA SER A 90 -19.35 15.71 -5.50
C SER A 90 -18.71 15.10 -6.75
N GLN A 91 -17.46 14.63 -6.62
CA GLN A 91 -16.70 14.07 -7.73
C GLN A 91 -15.93 12.82 -7.31
N THR A 92 -15.65 11.94 -8.27
CA THR A 92 -14.72 10.83 -8.06
C THR A 92 -13.29 11.35 -8.03
N VAL A 93 -12.56 10.99 -6.98
CA VAL A 93 -11.15 11.32 -6.79
C VAL A 93 -10.30 10.06 -6.96
N TYR A 94 -9.08 10.28 -7.45
CA TYR A 94 -8.10 9.24 -7.67
C TYR A 94 -6.77 9.65 -7.03
N ALA A 95 -6.11 8.71 -6.37
CA ALA A 95 -4.76 8.88 -5.88
C ALA A 95 -3.93 7.65 -6.25
N ARG A 96 -2.64 7.86 -6.48
CA ARG A 96 -1.69 6.78 -6.76
C ARG A 96 -0.36 7.08 -6.10
N HIS A 97 0.26 6.05 -5.55
CA HIS A 97 1.61 6.08 -5.03
C HIS A 97 2.41 4.91 -5.61
N VAL A 98 3.74 5.07 -5.66
CA VAL A 98 4.66 4.03 -6.13
C VAL A 98 5.78 3.89 -5.10
N TYR A 99 5.91 2.71 -4.52
CA TYR A 99 7.02 2.34 -3.65
C TYR A 99 8.05 1.55 -4.44
N ARG A 100 9.32 1.88 -4.27
CA ARG A 100 10.45 1.05 -4.69
C ARG A 100 10.89 0.17 -3.53
N PHE A 101 11.80 -0.77 -3.78
CA PHE A 101 12.30 -1.63 -2.71
C PHE A 101 13.09 -0.89 -1.65
N GLU A 102 13.74 0.21 -2.01
CA GLU A 102 14.43 1.09 -1.06
C GLU A 102 13.47 1.83 -0.12
N ASP A 103 12.17 1.85 -0.43
CA ASP A 103 11.13 2.41 0.45
C ASP A 103 10.61 1.36 1.45
N LEU A 104 10.87 0.06 1.22
CA LEU A 104 10.40 -1.01 2.10
C LEU A 104 11.24 -1.10 3.36
N ARG A 105 10.57 -1.35 4.49
CA ARG A 105 11.19 -1.50 5.80
C ARG A 105 10.78 -2.84 6.38
N TRP A 106 11.77 -3.71 6.57
CA TRP A 106 11.57 -5.08 7.04
C TRP A 106 11.42 -5.13 8.55
N ASN A 107 10.55 -6.02 9.05
CA ASN A 107 10.33 -6.23 10.48
C ASN A 107 10.07 -4.90 11.21
N ARG A 108 9.12 -4.13 10.65
CA ARG A 108 8.66 -2.86 11.22
C ARG A 108 7.14 -2.84 11.24
N TYR A 109 6.60 -2.03 12.16
CA TYR A 109 5.17 -1.77 12.27
C TYR A 109 4.93 -0.27 12.29
N PHE A 110 3.83 0.20 11.68
CA PHE A 110 3.45 1.61 11.79
C PHE A 110 3.05 1.94 13.22
N ALA A 111 3.51 3.10 13.72
CA ALA A 111 3.06 3.62 15.00
C ALA A 111 1.54 3.82 15.00
N ASN A 112 0.91 3.60 16.16
CA ASN A 112 -0.51 3.93 16.29
C ASN A 112 -0.71 5.45 16.24
N VAL A 113 -1.43 5.91 15.21
CA VAL A 113 -1.78 7.33 15.02
C VAL A 113 -3.14 7.71 15.61
N THR A 114 -3.93 6.73 16.08
CA THR A 114 -5.29 6.96 16.58
C THR A 114 -5.32 6.97 18.10
N GLU A 115 -5.95 8.00 18.66
CA GLU A 115 -6.12 8.18 20.10
C GLU A 115 -7.56 8.57 20.41
N ARG A 116 -8.08 8.04 21.51
CA ARG A 116 -9.36 8.47 22.07
C ARG A 116 -9.12 9.54 23.13
N LEU A 117 -9.68 10.73 22.91
CA LEU A 117 -9.58 11.86 23.82
C LEU A 117 -10.48 11.67 25.06
N PRO A 118 -10.22 12.39 26.17
CA PRO A 118 -11.05 12.31 27.38
C PRO A 118 -12.53 12.61 27.17
N ASP A 119 -12.87 13.43 26.16
CA ASP A 119 -14.25 13.76 25.78
C ASP A 119 -14.93 12.70 24.88
N GLY A 120 -14.24 11.60 24.60
CA GLY A 120 -14.73 10.48 23.80
C GLY A 120 -14.53 10.61 22.30
N ARG A 121 -14.04 11.76 21.79
CA ARG A 121 -13.72 11.92 20.35
C ARG A 121 -12.47 11.15 19.97
N TRP A 122 -12.38 10.76 18.70
CA TRP A 122 -11.16 10.22 18.11
C TRP A 122 -10.31 11.33 17.52
N ARG A 123 -9.00 11.27 17.77
CA ARG A 123 -7.99 12.11 17.15
C ARG A 123 -7.05 11.22 16.32
N VAL A 124 -6.63 11.73 15.16
CA VAL A 124 -5.48 11.19 14.44
C VAL A 124 -4.31 12.15 14.59
N ASP A 125 -3.18 11.64 15.07
CA ASP A 125 -1.91 12.35 15.09
C ASP A 125 -1.12 12.04 13.82
N TYR A 126 -1.25 12.91 12.82
CA TYR A 126 -0.53 12.77 11.55
C TYR A 126 0.98 13.01 11.66
N SER A 127 1.49 13.56 12.77
CA SER A 127 2.95 13.71 12.94
C SER A 127 3.67 12.37 13.06
N ARG A 128 2.92 11.32 13.42
CA ARG A 128 3.40 9.94 13.56
C ARG A 128 3.03 9.04 12.38
N PHE A 129 2.47 9.61 11.30
CA PHE A 129 1.91 8.84 10.19
C PHE A 129 2.94 7.95 9.50
N ASP A 130 4.16 8.48 9.32
CA ASP A 130 5.28 7.76 8.71
C ASP A 130 6.22 7.14 9.76
N GLU A 131 5.86 7.18 11.05
CA GLU A 131 6.68 6.62 12.13
C GLU A 131 6.61 5.10 12.12
N LEU A 132 7.79 4.47 12.11
CA LEU A 132 7.94 3.02 12.13
C LEU A 132 8.60 2.58 13.44
N LEU A 133 8.01 1.57 14.06
CA LEU A 133 8.46 0.91 15.27
C LEU A 133 9.15 -0.42 14.93
N GLU A 134 10.04 -0.87 15.81
CA GLU A 134 10.66 -2.20 15.74
C GLU A 134 9.74 -3.30 16.28
#